data_AF-A0A3S4YL16-F1
#
_entry.id   AF-A0A3S4YL16-F1
#
_cell.length_a   1.000
_cell.length_b   1.000
_cell.length_c   1.000
_cell.angle_alpha   90.00
_cell.angle_beta   90.00
_cell.angle_gamma   90.00
#
_symmetry.space_group_name_H-M   'P 1'
#
loop_
_entity.id
_entity.type
_entity.pdbx_description
1 polymer ?
#
loop_
_entity_poly.entity_id
_entity_poly.type
_entity_poly.pdbx_seq_one_letter_code
_entity_poly.pdbx_strand_id
1 'polypeptide(L)'
;MKYQSLLSPILNFLHCETPDGWIEAARRPENLPLLLTDHLVCELKAAQTGMWLIRRYVADKESGDALLALLRPYEAFVHEAQEVPEELFRQSAFTRKILPKNGSAYGQDLVDKMVLLIKEELHHFSQVLEIMQARQIPYRKITASRYAKSMIREVRTHDPATLIDKLICGAYIEARSCERFAKLAPFLDDELNRFYVSLLRSEARHYQDYLTLAEQIAGGDISERVAFFGQLEAELIRSTDTEFRFHSGVPVA
;
A
#
# COMPACT_ATOMS: atom_id res chain seq x y z
N MET A 1 -4.31 -24.60 -3.71
CA MET A 1 -4.65 -23.19 -4.04
C MET A 1 -3.65 -22.67 -5.07
N LYS A 2 -4.09 -22.05 -6.17
CA LYS A 2 -3.23 -21.71 -7.34
C LYS A 2 -2.12 -20.67 -7.07
N TYR A 3 -2.08 -20.06 -5.88
CA TYR A 3 -1.18 -18.95 -5.55
C TYR A 3 -0.30 -19.19 -4.32
N GLN A 4 -0.23 -20.43 -3.82
CA GLN A 4 0.49 -20.76 -2.59
C GLN A 4 2.00 -20.50 -2.68
N SER A 5 2.58 -20.62 -3.88
CA SER A 5 3.98 -20.27 -4.13
C SER A 5 4.25 -18.77 -4.07
N LEU A 6 3.27 -17.91 -4.41
CA LEU A 6 3.39 -16.46 -4.29
C LEU A 6 3.32 -16.02 -2.82
N LEU A 7 2.49 -16.69 -2.01
CA LEU A 7 2.28 -16.34 -0.62
C LEU A 7 3.36 -16.88 0.32
N SER A 8 4.05 -17.97 -0.02
CA SER A 8 5.05 -18.56 0.88
C SER A 8 6.14 -17.59 1.33
N PRO A 9 6.76 -16.75 0.46
CA PRO A 9 7.71 -15.74 0.90
C PRO A 9 7.10 -14.69 1.83
N ILE A 10 5.85 -14.29 1.57
CA ILE A 10 5.12 -13.31 2.40
C ILE A 10 4.83 -13.88 3.79
N LEU A 11 4.35 -15.12 3.85
CA LEU A 11 4.05 -15.80 5.12
C LEU A 11 5.31 -16.05 5.95
N ASN A 12 6.47 -16.22 5.31
CA ASN A 12 7.75 -16.33 6.01
C ASN A 12 8.29 -14.97 6.48
N PHE A 13 7.93 -13.88 5.79
CA PHE A 13 8.34 -12.53 6.14
C PHE A 13 7.49 -11.93 7.26
N LEU A 14 6.17 -12.16 7.24
CA LEU A 14 5.27 -11.68 8.27
C LEU A 14 5.39 -12.52 9.55
N HIS A 15 5.39 -11.84 10.71
CA HIS A 15 5.53 -12.52 12.01
C HIS A 15 4.19 -13.03 12.60
N CYS A 16 3.08 -12.86 11.87
CA CYS A 16 1.81 -13.52 12.14
C CYS A 16 0.91 -13.52 10.92
N GLU A 17 -0.03 -14.46 10.88
CA GLU A 17 -1.18 -14.41 9.98
C GLU A 17 -2.21 -13.37 10.45
N THR A 18 -3.09 -12.95 9.55
CA THR A 18 -4.24 -12.13 9.90
C THR A 18 -5.17 -12.91 10.85
N PRO A 19 -5.55 -12.35 12.01
CA PRO A 19 -6.43 -13.05 12.95
C PRO A 19 -7.82 -13.31 12.38
N ASP A 20 -8.41 -14.45 12.72
CA ASP A 20 -9.76 -14.80 12.25
C ASP A 20 -10.80 -13.78 12.72
N GLY A 21 -10.64 -13.17 13.89
CA GLY A 21 -11.53 -12.09 14.36
C GLY A 21 -11.58 -10.89 13.41
N TRP A 22 -10.48 -10.58 12.70
CA TRP A 22 -10.48 -9.56 11.66
C TRP A 22 -11.23 -10.05 10.40
N ILE A 23 -11.04 -11.30 9.99
CA ILE A 23 -11.77 -11.91 8.84
C ILE A 23 -13.27 -11.96 9.10
N GLU A 24 -13.66 -12.34 10.32
CA GLU A 24 -15.05 -12.37 10.77
C GLU A 24 -15.71 -10.99 10.77
N ALA A 25 -14.94 -9.93 11.02
CA ALA A 25 -15.43 -8.56 10.85
C ALA A 25 -15.47 -8.17 9.36
N ALA A 26 -14.42 -8.46 8.60
CA ALA A 26 -14.29 -8.04 7.21
C ALA A 26 -15.29 -8.70 6.25
N ARG A 27 -15.69 -9.94 6.50
CA ARG A 27 -16.65 -10.67 5.66
C ARG A 27 -18.11 -10.25 5.90
N ARG A 28 -18.39 -9.44 6.90
CA ARG A 28 -19.75 -8.97 7.21
C ARG A 28 -20.24 -8.02 6.11
N PRO A 29 -21.41 -8.24 5.50
CA PRO A 29 -21.94 -7.36 4.46
C PRO A 29 -22.02 -5.89 4.88
N GLU A 30 -22.35 -5.61 6.15
CA GLU A 30 -22.43 -4.25 6.68
C GLU A 30 -21.08 -3.51 6.73
N ASN A 31 -19.96 -4.26 6.77
CA ASN A 31 -18.61 -3.68 6.79
C ASN A 31 -18.03 -3.51 5.38
N LEU A 32 -18.65 -4.08 4.35
CA LEU A 32 -18.14 -4.01 2.97
C LEU A 32 -17.95 -2.56 2.48
N PRO A 33 -18.87 -1.60 2.71
CA PRO A 33 -18.65 -0.20 2.34
C PRO A 33 -17.39 0.39 2.97
N LEU A 34 -17.14 0.10 4.26
CA LEU A 34 -15.98 0.61 4.98
C LEU A 34 -14.69 -0.08 4.52
N LEU A 35 -14.72 -1.38 4.28
CA LEU A 35 -13.60 -2.16 3.76
C LEU A 35 -13.14 -1.59 2.40
N LEU A 36 -14.05 -1.42 1.45
CA LEU A 36 -13.72 -0.91 0.11
C LEU A 36 -13.30 0.56 0.15
N THR A 37 -13.95 1.38 0.98
CA THR A 37 -13.56 2.79 1.16
C THR A 37 -12.14 2.91 1.72
N ASP A 38 -11.76 2.09 2.72
CA ASP A 38 -10.41 2.13 3.27
C ASP A 38 -9.37 1.50 2.33
N HIS A 39 -9.73 0.42 1.63
CA HIS A 39 -8.89 -0.15 0.58
C HIS A 39 -8.57 0.90 -0.50
N LEU A 40 -9.60 1.58 -1.04
CA LEU A 40 -9.44 2.67 -2.00
C LEU A 40 -8.44 3.73 -1.51
N VAL A 41 -8.59 4.17 -0.26
CA VAL A 41 -7.69 5.18 0.34
C VAL A 41 -6.27 4.61 0.56
N CYS A 42 -6.12 3.31 0.83
CA CYS A 42 -4.82 2.66 0.93
C CYS A 42 -4.04 2.72 -0.38
N GLU A 43 -4.69 2.46 -1.52
CA GLU A 43 -4.01 2.52 -2.82
C GLU A 43 -3.50 3.95 -3.11
N LEU A 44 -4.31 4.97 -2.81
CA LEU A 44 -3.87 6.36 -2.94
C LEU A 44 -2.69 6.69 -2.00
N LYS A 45 -2.73 6.23 -0.75
CA LYS A 45 -1.64 6.46 0.22
C LYS A 45 -0.34 5.75 -0.21
N ALA A 46 -0.42 4.58 -0.84
CA ALA A 46 0.72 3.86 -1.38
C ALA A 46 1.35 4.65 -2.55
N ALA A 47 0.53 5.11 -3.50
CA ALA A 47 0.97 6.01 -4.58
C ALA A 47 1.60 7.31 -4.04
N GLN A 48 1.00 7.94 -3.05
CA GLN A 48 1.53 9.15 -2.40
C GLN A 48 2.88 8.90 -1.73
N THR A 49 3.07 7.72 -1.13
CA THR A 49 4.34 7.33 -0.50
C THR A 49 5.44 7.16 -1.55
N GLY A 50 5.17 6.44 -2.65
CA GLY A 50 6.10 6.31 -3.77
C GLY A 50 6.47 7.66 -4.38
N MET A 51 5.47 8.53 -4.57
CA MET A 51 5.67 9.90 -5.06
C MET A 51 6.58 10.71 -4.12
N TRP A 52 6.32 10.64 -2.81
CA TRP A 52 7.14 11.33 -1.81
C TRP A 52 8.59 10.83 -1.82
N LEU A 53 8.82 9.51 -1.93
CA LEU A 53 10.16 8.92 -2.01
C LEU A 53 10.93 9.46 -3.21
N ILE A 54 10.31 9.46 -4.40
CA ILE A 54 10.94 10.00 -5.61
C ILE A 54 11.28 11.48 -5.42
N ARG A 55 10.32 12.30 -4.97
CA ARG A 55 10.51 13.76 -4.81
C ARG A 55 11.58 14.10 -3.79
N ARG A 56 11.65 13.35 -2.68
CA ARG A 56 12.57 13.64 -1.58
C ARG A 56 14.01 13.25 -1.92
N TYR A 57 14.20 12.12 -2.60
CA TYR A 57 15.51 11.49 -2.72
C TYR A 57 16.13 11.55 -4.12
N VAL A 58 15.32 11.67 -5.18
CA VAL A 58 15.84 11.46 -6.54
C VAL A 58 15.45 12.55 -7.53
N ALA A 59 14.19 12.97 -7.57
CA ALA A 59 13.69 13.84 -8.62
C ALA A 59 14.16 15.30 -8.50
N ASP A 60 14.37 15.93 -9.66
CA ASP A 60 14.40 17.38 -9.79
C ASP A 60 13.01 17.99 -9.56
N LYS A 61 12.95 19.32 -9.51
CA LYS A 61 11.71 20.05 -9.25
C LYS A 61 10.64 19.75 -10.31
N GLU A 62 11.01 19.75 -11.58
CA GLU A 62 10.07 19.60 -12.69
C GLU A 62 9.45 18.20 -12.74
N SER A 63 10.26 17.16 -12.52
CA SER A 63 9.82 15.78 -12.40
C SER A 63 8.92 15.60 -11.17
N GLY A 64 9.29 16.24 -10.06
CA GLY A 64 8.48 16.22 -8.83
C GLY A 64 7.12 16.91 -8.99
N ASP A 65 7.04 18.00 -9.76
CA ASP A 65 5.78 18.71 -10.04
C ASP A 65 4.89 17.90 -11.00
N ALA A 66 5.48 17.20 -11.97
CA ALA A 66 4.75 16.29 -12.85
C ALA A 66 4.12 15.10 -12.10
N LEU A 67 4.86 14.53 -11.13
CA LEU A 67 4.33 13.48 -10.25
C LEU A 67 3.18 14.00 -9.37
N LEU A 68 3.27 15.23 -8.84
CA LEU A 68 2.16 15.82 -8.08
C LEU A 68 0.92 16.03 -8.96
N ALA A 69 1.10 16.46 -10.20
CA ALA A 69 -0.01 16.64 -11.14
C ALA A 69 -0.74 15.32 -11.45
N LEU A 70 -0.01 14.20 -11.46
CA LEU A 70 -0.58 12.86 -11.66
C LEU A 70 -1.56 12.46 -10.56
N LEU A 71 -1.24 12.75 -9.29
CA LEU A 71 -2.05 12.34 -8.14
C LEU A 71 -3.22 13.29 -7.87
N ARG A 72 -3.16 14.54 -8.35
CA ARG A 72 -4.13 15.59 -8.05
C ARG A 72 -5.60 15.18 -8.26
N PRO A 73 -6.01 14.51 -9.35
CA PRO A 73 -7.41 14.11 -9.53
C PRO A 73 -7.90 13.15 -8.44
N TYR A 74 -7.04 12.22 -8.03
CA TYR A 74 -7.34 11.23 -6.99
C TYR A 74 -7.44 11.89 -5.60
N GLU A 75 -6.52 12.81 -5.31
CA GLU A 75 -6.53 13.61 -4.08
C GLU A 75 -7.78 14.48 -3.98
N ALA A 76 -8.12 15.20 -5.05
CA ALA A 76 -9.31 16.04 -5.10
C ALA A 76 -10.58 15.23 -4.79
N PHE A 77 -10.72 14.04 -5.38
CA PHE A 77 -11.84 13.15 -5.11
C PHE A 77 -11.92 12.74 -3.63
N VAL A 78 -10.81 12.25 -3.05
CA VAL A 78 -10.77 11.79 -1.65
C VAL A 78 -10.99 12.93 -0.64
N HIS A 79 -10.55 14.15 -0.96
CA HIS A 79 -10.64 15.31 -0.08
C HIS A 79 -11.97 16.07 -0.15
N GLU A 80 -12.51 16.23 -1.36
CA GLU A 80 -13.65 17.12 -1.64
C GLU A 80 -14.98 16.36 -1.78
N ALA A 81 -14.94 15.02 -1.79
CA ALA A 81 -16.12 14.14 -1.86
C ALA A 81 -17.10 14.52 -3.00
N GLN A 82 -16.55 14.95 -4.13
CA GLN A 82 -17.30 15.31 -5.33
C GLN A 82 -17.69 14.07 -6.15
N GLU A 83 -18.47 14.32 -7.21
CA GLU A 83 -18.74 13.36 -8.27
C GLU A 83 -17.42 12.74 -8.79
N VAL A 84 -17.47 11.47 -9.18
CA VAL A 84 -16.28 10.74 -9.64
C VAL A 84 -15.83 11.29 -11.00
N PRO A 85 -14.63 11.90 -11.11
CA PRO A 85 -14.15 12.41 -12.38
C PRO A 85 -13.88 11.27 -13.38
N GLU A 86 -14.35 11.40 -14.62
CA GLU A 86 -14.06 10.43 -15.70
C GLU A 86 -12.55 10.24 -15.94
N GLU A 87 -11.75 11.24 -15.57
CA GLU A 87 -10.29 11.24 -15.63
C GLU A 87 -9.64 10.14 -14.78
N LEU A 88 -10.29 9.70 -13.70
CA LEU A 88 -9.78 8.63 -12.83
C LEU A 88 -9.76 7.27 -13.53
N PHE A 89 -10.60 7.06 -14.55
CA PHE A 89 -10.66 5.80 -15.30
C PHE A 89 -9.77 5.80 -16.54
N ARG A 90 -9.22 6.96 -16.92
CA ARG A 90 -8.25 7.02 -18.01
C ARG A 90 -6.89 6.58 -17.50
N GLN A 91 -6.29 5.57 -18.14
CA GLN A 91 -4.90 5.21 -17.87
C GLN A 91 -4.02 6.44 -18.02
N SER A 92 -3.53 6.95 -16.90
CA SER A 92 -2.62 8.08 -16.88
C SER A 92 -1.27 7.60 -17.41
N ALA A 93 -1.04 7.79 -18.70
CA ALA A 93 0.25 7.54 -19.31
C ALA A 93 1.26 8.58 -18.79
N PHE A 94 1.86 8.33 -17.63
CA PHE A 94 3.06 9.04 -17.22
C PHE A 94 4.19 8.59 -18.15
N THR A 95 4.42 9.39 -19.20
CA THR A 95 5.41 9.17 -20.27
C THR A 95 6.72 9.91 -20.03
N ARG A 96 6.79 10.72 -18.97
CA ARG A 96 7.96 11.56 -18.70
C ARG A 96 9.08 10.74 -18.07
N LYS A 97 10.28 10.79 -18.65
CA LYS A 97 11.48 10.24 -18.01
C LYS A 97 11.83 11.09 -16.80
N ILE A 98 11.80 10.49 -15.61
CA ILE A 98 12.32 11.11 -14.40
C ILE A 98 13.84 10.90 -14.42
N LEU A 99 14.59 11.98 -14.46
CA LEU A 99 16.04 11.93 -14.40
C LEU A 99 16.48 12.01 -12.94
N PRO A 100 17.28 11.05 -12.45
CA PRO A 100 17.82 11.13 -11.11
C PRO A 100 18.77 12.32 -10.99
N LYS A 101 18.75 12.99 -9.83
CA LYS A 101 19.80 13.95 -9.47
C LYS A 101 21.17 13.26 -9.59
N ASN A 102 22.10 13.92 -10.30
CA ASN A 102 23.47 13.41 -10.50
C ASN A 102 24.08 12.94 -9.16
N GLY A 103 24.46 11.65 -9.07
CA GLY A 103 25.32 11.14 -7.99
C GLY A 103 24.76 10.05 -7.08
N SER A 104 23.48 9.64 -7.15
CA SER A 104 22.99 8.52 -6.32
C SER A 104 23.10 7.17 -7.05
N ALA A 105 23.84 6.22 -6.48
CA ALA A 105 24.01 4.86 -7.04
C ALA A 105 22.68 4.08 -7.21
N TYR A 106 21.67 4.41 -6.40
CA TYR A 106 20.35 3.76 -6.37
C TYR A 106 19.23 4.58 -7.04
N GLY A 107 19.54 5.77 -7.57
CA GLY A 107 18.52 6.75 -7.96
C GLY A 107 17.60 6.26 -9.07
N GLN A 108 18.17 5.67 -10.12
CA GLN A 108 17.38 5.18 -11.25
C GLN A 108 16.50 3.98 -10.85
N ASP A 109 17.03 3.03 -10.09
CA ASP A 109 16.27 1.84 -9.66
C ASP A 109 15.11 2.23 -8.72
N LEU A 110 15.34 3.16 -7.79
CA LEU A 110 14.28 3.73 -6.95
C LEU A 110 13.18 4.37 -7.81
N VAL A 111 13.57 5.19 -8.80
CA VAL A 111 12.61 5.84 -9.70
C VAL A 111 11.80 4.83 -10.48
N ASP A 112 12.46 3.85 -11.10
CA ASP A 112 11.79 2.88 -11.96
C ASP A 112 10.78 2.04 -11.17
N LYS A 113 11.18 1.54 -9.99
CA LYS A 113 10.32 0.78 -9.09
C LYS A 113 9.17 1.61 -8.53
N MET A 114 9.45 2.82 -8.03
CA MET A 114 8.40 3.67 -7.45
C MET A 114 7.44 4.21 -8.50
N VAL A 115 7.87 4.53 -9.72
CA VAL A 115 6.97 4.94 -10.81
C VAL A 115 6.05 3.78 -11.22
N LEU A 116 6.58 2.56 -11.30
CA LEU A 116 5.77 1.39 -11.61
C LEU A 116 4.73 1.14 -10.50
N LEU A 117 5.16 1.16 -9.23
CA LEU A 117 4.26 1.05 -8.08
C LEU A 117 3.15 2.10 -8.15
N ILE A 118 3.48 3.39 -8.31
CA ILE A 118 2.49 4.48 -8.37
C ILE A 118 1.44 4.21 -9.47
N LYS A 119 1.87 3.75 -10.66
CA LYS A 119 0.94 3.45 -11.75
C LYS A 119 -0.01 2.30 -11.41
N GLU A 120 0.51 1.25 -10.77
CA GLU A 120 -0.27 0.09 -10.37
C GLU A 120 -1.24 0.44 -9.26
N GLU A 121 -0.83 1.20 -8.24
CA GLU A 121 -1.72 1.63 -7.16
C GLU A 121 -2.83 2.58 -7.63
N LEU A 122 -2.52 3.52 -8.52
CA LEU A 122 -3.56 4.36 -9.11
C LEU A 122 -4.53 3.54 -9.99
N HIS A 123 -4.05 2.47 -10.62
CA HIS A 123 -4.93 1.55 -11.34
C HIS A 123 -5.82 0.75 -10.38
N HIS A 124 -5.25 0.21 -9.31
CA HIS A 124 -6.01 -0.50 -8.27
C HIS A 124 -7.07 0.42 -7.64
N PHE A 125 -6.71 1.68 -7.34
CA PHE A 125 -7.65 2.70 -6.87
C PHE A 125 -8.87 2.79 -7.79
N SER A 126 -8.64 2.97 -9.09
CA SER A 126 -9.73 3.10 -10.06
C SER A 126 -10.59 1.84 -10.12
N GLN A 127 -9.98 0.65 -10.06
CA GLN A 127 -10.73 -0.62 -10.02
C GLN A 127 -11.60 -0.75 -8.75
N VAL A 128 -11.09 -0.36 -7.58
CA VAL A 128 -11.89 -0.34 -6.34
C VAL A 128 -13.06 0.62 -6.48
N LEU A 129 -12.83 1.80 -7.07
CA LEU A 129 -13.86 2.81 -7.29
C LEU A 129 -14.95 2.33 -8.26
N GLU A 130 -14.58 1.65 -9.35
CA GLU A 130 -15.53 1.03 -10.29
C GLU A 130 -16.42 0.00 -9.57
N ILE A 131 -15.82 -0.86 -8.74
CA ILE A 131 -16.55 -1.84 -7.94
C ILE A 131 -17.51 -1.15 -6.96
N MET A 132 -17.06 -0.08 -6.28
CA MET A 132 -17.92 0.69 -5.39
C MET A 132 -19.10 1.33 -6.14
N GLN A 133 -18.87 1.90 -7.33
CA GLN A 133 -19.93 2.49 -8.15
C GLN A 133 -20.94 1.45 -8.64
N ALA A 134 -20.47 0.30 -9.15
CA ALA A 134 -21.32 -0.79 -9.60
C ALA A 134 -22.22 -1.33 -8.48
N ARG A 135 -21.72 -1.27 -7.24
CA ARG A 135 -22.43 -1.70 -6.02
C ARG A 135 -23.20 -0.57 -5.32
N GLN A 136 -23.24 0.62 -5.91
CA GLN A 136 -23.90 1.81 -5.34
C GLN A 136 -23.40 2.16 -3.91
N ILE A 137 -22.11 1.90 -3.64
CA ILE A 137 -21.46 2.23 -2.38
C ILE A 137 -20.90 3.65 -2.51
N PRO A 138 -21.49 4.66 -1.83
CA PRO A 138 -20.97 6.02 -1.89
C PRO A 138 -19.65 6.09 -1.13
N TYR A 139 -18.67 6.82 -1.70
CA TYR A 139 -17.46 7.17 -0.97
C TYR A 139 -17.83 8.00 0.26
N ARG A 140 -17.27 7.63 1.42
CA ARG A 140 -17.37 8.41 2.65
C ARG A 140 -15.97 8.67 3.17
N LYS A 141 -15.69 9.93 3.52
CA LYS A 141 -14.42 10.26 4.13
C LYS A 141 -14.27 9.53 5.46
N ILE A 142 -13.13 8.84 5.63
CA ILE A 142 -12.78 8.11 6.85
C ILE A 142 -11.43 8.59 7.39
N THR A 143 -11.20 8.36 8.67
CA THR A 143 -9.87 8.53 9.30
C THR A 143 -8.98 7.33 8.97
N ALA A 144 -7.68 7.59 8.83
CA ALA A 144 -6.69 6.53 8.66
C ALA A 144 -6.53 5.69 9.94
N SER A 145 -6.24 4.40 9.78
CA SER A 145 -5.94 3.50 10.89
C SER A 145 -4.65 3.89 11.63
N ARG A 146 -4.45 3.34 12.84
CA ARG A 146 -3.21 3.51 13.61
C ARG A 146 -1.99 2.80 13.00
N TYR A 147 -2.17 1.88 12.06
CA TYR A 147 -1.16 0.93 11.59
C TYR A 147 0.10 1.63 11.03
N ALA A 148 -0.01 2.26 9.87
CA ALA A 148 1.13 2.92 9.22
C ALA A 148 1.71 4.05 10.08
N LYS A 149 0.85 4.80 10.78
CA LYS A 149 1.28 5.86 11.70
C LYS A 149 2.15 5.33 12.84
N SER A 150 1.85 4.15 13.37
CA SER A 150 2.60 3.53 14.45
C SER A 150 3.97 3.07 13.98
N MET A 151 4.07 2.46 12.79
CA MET A 151 5.37 2.11 12.20
C MET A 151 6.21 3.36 11.88
N ILE A 152 5.60 4.40 11.31
CA ILE A 152 6.32 5.65 10.97
C ILE A 152 6.91 6.35 12.21
N ARG A 153 6.33 6.18 13.40
CA ARG A 153 6.88 6.76 14.64
C ARG A 153 8.23 6.19 15.02
N GLU A 154 8.49 4.94 14.66
CA GLU A 154 9.74 4.27 14.99
C GLU A 154 10.83 4.51 13.94
N VAL A 155 10.52 5.18 12.82
CA VAL A 155 11.48 5.49 11.76
C VAL A 155 12.58 6.41 12.28
N ARG A 156 13.85 6.04 12.03
CA ARG A 156 15.03 6.86 12.33
C ARG A 156 14.99 8.18 11.55
N THR A 157 15.61 9.23 12.10
CA THR A 157 15.46 10.61 11.60
C THR A 157 16.63 11.15 10.78
N HIS A 158 17.73 10.39 10.67
CA HIS A 158 18.91 10.77 9.88
C HIS A 158 18.99 9.94 8.59
N ASP A 159 19.31 10.58 7.47
CA ASP A 159 19.54 9.86 6.20
C ASP A 159 20.92 9.15 6.23
N PRO A 160 21.06 7.96 5.62
CA PRO A 160 20.06 7.23 4.83
C PRO A 160 19.12 6.34 5.67
N ALA A 161 19.29 6.27 7.00
CA ALA A 161 18.51 5.40 7.88
C ALA A 161 16.99 5.67 7.82
N THR A 162 16.58 6.94 7.68
CA THR A 162 15.17 7.32 7.44
C THR A 162 14.60 6.64 6.20
N LEU A 163 15.34 6.64 5.10
CA LEU A 163 14.91 6.05 3.83
C LEU A 163 14.80 4.53 3.96
N ILE A 164 15.82 3.89 4.52
CA ILE A 164 15.86 2.43 4.75
C ILE A 164 14.64 2.00 5.58
N ASP A 165 14.38 2.67 6.71
CA ASP A 165 13.26 2.33 7.57
C ASP A 165 11.90 2.51 6.87
N LYS A 166 11.74 3.58 6.09
CA LYS A 166 10.50 3.82 5.32
C LYS A 166 10.27 2.74 4.27
N LEU A 167 11.33 2.28 3.60
CA LEU A 167 11.24 1.18 2.64
C LEU A 167 10.88 -0.13 3.34
N ILE A 168 11.46 -0.42 4.51
CA ILE A 168 11.08 -1.59 5.32
C ILE A 168 9.60 -1.50 5.76
N CYS A 169 9.13 -0.34 6.21
CA CYS A 169 7.71 -0.12 6.51
C CYS A 169 6.82 -0.38 5.28
N GLY A 170 7.23 0.10 4.10
CA GLY A 170 6.57 -0.17 2.83
C GLY A 170 6.45 -1.67 2.59
N ALA A 171 7.57 -2.41 2.69
CA ALA A 171 7.58 -3.87 2.54
C ALA A 171 6.56 -4.58 3.44
N TYR A 172 6.45 -4.18 4.72
CA TYR A 172 5.46 -4.74 5.64
C TYR A 172 4.00 -4.39 5.29
N ILE A 173 3.75 -3.18 4.80
CA ILE A 173 2.41 -2.76 4.36
C ILE A 173 1.95 -3.63 3.18
N GLU A 174 2.75 -3.73 2.12
CA GLU A 174 2.44 -4.51 0.92
C GLU A 174 2.31 -6.02 1.23
N ALA A 175 3.23 -6.56 2.03
CA ALA A 175 3.19 -7.96 2.43
C ALA A 175 1.90 -8.27 3.22
N ARG A 176 1.51 -7.40 4.17
CA ARG A 176 0.27 -7.56 4.92
C ARG A 176 -0.96 -7.40 4.03
N SER A 177 -0.96 -6.45 3.10
CA SER A 177 -2.04 -6.29 2.12
C SER A 177 -2.24 -7.58 1.32
N CYS A 178 -1.16 -8.13 0.77
CA CYS A 178 -1.19 -9.39 0.01
C CYS A 178 -1.76 -10.55 0.83
N GLU A 179 -1.30 -10.74 2.07
CA GLU A 179 -1.79 -11.80 2.94
C GLU A 179 -3.27 -11.61 3.29
N ARG A 180 -3.73 -10.38 3.56
CA ARG A 180 -5.14 -10.08 3.83
C ARG A 180 -6.03 -10.31 2.63
N PHE A 181 -5.63 -9.87 1.44
CA PHE A 181 -6.37 -10.14 0.20
C PHE A 181 -6.53 -11.64 0.01
N ALA A 182 -5.44 -12.41 0.15
CA ALA A 182 -5.48 -13.86 -0.03
C ALA A 182 -6.34 -14.57 1.01
N LYS A 183 -6.27 -14.16 2.28
CA LYS A 183 -7.03 -14.78 3.37
C LYS A 183 -8.52 -14.42 3.32
N LEU A 184 -8.86 -13.20 2.89
CA LEU A 184 -10.24 -12.71 2.84
C LEU A 184 -10.99 -13.14 1.57
N ALA A 185 -10.33 -13.18 0.41
CA ALA A 185 -10.96 -13.44 -0.89
C ALA A 185 -11.91 -14.67 -0.91
N PRO A 186 -11.59 -15.83 -0.30
CA PRO A 186 -12.49 -16.99 -0.29
C PRO A 186 -13.84 -16.78 0.40
N PHE A 187 -13.97 -15.73 1.21
CA PHE A 187 -15.20 -15.41 1.95
C PHE A 187 -16.05 -14.34 1.27
N LEU A 188 -15.57 -13.77 0.17
CA LEU A 188 -16.27 -12.74 -0.61
C LEU A 188 -16.99 -13.36 -1.81
N ASP A 189 -17.88 -12.58 -2.43
CA ASP A 189 -18.52 -12.98 -3.69
C ASP A 189 -17.53 -13.15 -4.85
N ASP A 190 -17.98 -13.78 -5.94
CA ASP A 190 -17.13 -14.15 -7.08
C ASP A 190 -16.42 -12.97 -7.75
N GLU A 191 -16.99 -11.77 -7.73
CA GLU A 191 -16.36 -10.57 -8.30
C GLU A 191 -15.20 -10.12 -7.40
N LEU A 192 -15.47 -9.89 -6.11
CA LEU A 192 -14.46 -9.45 -5.16
C LEU A 192 -13.36 -10.49 -4.92
N ASN A 193 -13.72 -11.78 -4.91
CA ASN A 193 -12.75 -12.87 -4.83
C ASN A 193 -11.75 -12.79 -5.98
N ARG A 194 -12.23 -12.70 -7.23
CA ARG A 194 -11.36 -12.61 -8.40
C ARG A 194 -10.54 -11.33 -8.39
N PHE A 195 -11.12 -10.21 -7.99
CA PHE A 195 -10.42 -8.94 -7.88
C PHE A 195 -9.28 -9.03 -6.86
N TYR A 196 -9.54 -9.40 -5.61
CA TYR A 196 -8.51 -9.50 -4.57
C TYR A 196 -7.43 -10.53 -4.91
N VAL A 197 -7.80 -11.65 -5.54
CA VAL A 197 -6.82 -12.63 -6.06
C VAL A 197 -5.94 -12.03 -7.17
N SER A 198 -6.49 -11.14 -8.01
CA SER A 198 -5.75 -10.50 -9.09
C SER A 198 -4.66 -9.53 -8.60
N LEU A 199 -4.85 -8.92 -7.42
CA LEU A 199 -3.90 -8.00 -6.80
C LEU A 199 -2.65 -8.70 -6.25
N LEU A 200 -2.75 -9.99 -5.87
CA LEU A 200 -1.69 -10.69 -5.14
C LEU A 200 -0.32 -10.64 -5.81
N ARG A 201 -0.28 -10.61 -7.15
CA ARG A 201 0.99 -10.60 -7.88
C ARG A 201 1.69 -9.24 -7.83
N SER A 202 0.96 -8.13 -7.94
CA SER A 202 1.55 -6.79 -7.82
C SER A 202 2.02 -6.56 -6.39
N GLU A 203 1.17 -6.85 -5.41
CA GLU A 203 1.48 -6.73 -3.97
C GLU A 203 2.73 -7.51 -3.57
N ALA A 204 2.84 -8.78 -4.00
CA ALA A 204 4.01 -9.61 -3.70
C ALA A 204 5.30 -9.03 -4.31
N ARG A 205 5.20 -8.38 -5.47
CA ARG A 205 6.34 -7.72 -6.12
C ARG A 205 6.66 -6.39 -5.44
N HIS A 206 5.67 -5.58 -5.05
CA HIS A 206 5.88 -4.31 -4.34
C HIS A 206 6.64 -4.54 -3.03
N TYR A 207 6.23 -5.54 -2.25
CA TYR A 207 6.95 -5.99 -1.06
C TYR A 207 8.43 -6.27 -1.35
N GLN A 208 8.72 -7.06 -2.39
CA GLN A 208 10.09 -7.43 -2.77
C GLN A 208 10.90 -6.23 -3.27
N ASP A 209 10.27 -5.33 -4.04
CA ASP A 209 10.89 -4.12 -4.55
C ASP A 209 11.29 -3.18 -3.39
N TYR A 210 10.42 -3.02 -2.39
CA TYR A 210 10.73 -2.25 -1.18
C TYR A 210 11.91 -2.83 -0.40
N LEU A 211 11.94 -4.14 -0.14
CA LEU A 211 13.07 -4.77 0.56
C LEU A 211 14.37 -4.65 -0.23
N THR A 212 14.32 -4.92 -1.54
CA THR A 212 15.49 -4.84 -2.43
C THR A 212 16.10 -3.44 -2.38
N LEU A 213 15.26 -2.40 -2.47
CA LEU A 213 15.72 -1.01 -2.37
C LEU A 213 16.33 -0.73 -0.98
N ALA A 214 15.70 -1.22 0.10
CA ALA A 214 16.22 -1.02 1.46
C ALA A 214 17.62 -1.63 1.63
N GLU A 215 17.84 -2.84 1.13
CA GLU A 215 19.13 -3.54 1.16
C GLU A 215 20.20 -2.82 0.32
N GLN A 216 19.85 -2.41 -0.91
CA GLN A 216 20.75 -1.66 -1.79
C GLN A 216 21.22 -0.34 -1.15
N ILE A 217 20.30 0.40 -0.52
CA ILE A 217 20.60 1.69 0.11
C ILE A 217 21.39 1.50 1.41
N ALA A 218 21.12 0.44 2.16
CA ALA A 218 21.86 0.13 3.38
C ALA A 218 23.31 -0.26 3.10
N GLY A 219 23.57 -0.99 2.01
CA GLY A 219 24.90 -1.51 1.68
C GLY A 219 25.43 -2.51 2.72
N GLY A 220 24.54 -3.07 3.55
CA GLY A 220 24.84 -3.95 4.67
C GLY A 220 23.58 -4.65 5.19
N ASP A 221 23.72 -5.44 6.26
CA ASP A 221 22.61 -6.20 6.82
C ASP A 221 21.53 -5.31 7.43
N ILE A 222 20.27 -5.56 7.05
CA ILE A 222 19.08 -4.89 7.57
C ILE A 222 18.20 -5.81 8.43
N SER A 223 18.61 -7.07 8.66
CA SER A 223 17.81 -8.11 9.30
C SER A 223 17.31 -7.71 10.69
N GLU A 224 18.15 -7.07 11.50
CA GLU A 224 17.74 -6.56 12.81
C GLU A 224 16.59 -5.56 12.69
N ARG A 225 16.67 -4.68 11.69
CA ARG A 225 15.68 -3.64 11.48
C ARG A 225 14.38 -4.18 10.90
N VAL A 226 14.49 -5.13 9.98
CA VAL A 226 13.35 -5.90 9.47
C VAL A 226 12.66 -6.63 10.61
N ALA A 227 13.40 -7.32 11.47
CA ALA A 227 12.84 -8.05 12.61
C ALA A 227 12.13 -7.12 13.62
N PHE A 228 12.73 -5.96 13.90
CA PHE A 228 12.12 -4.93 14.75
C PHE A 228 10.75 -4.50 14.22
N PHE A 229 10.66 -4.11 12.94
CA PHE A 229 9.39 -3.69 12.35
C PHE A 229 8.38 -4.84 12.26
N GLY A 230 8.84 -6.08 12.01
CA GLY A 230 7.96 -7.25 11.99
C GLY A 230 7.35 -7.58 13.34
N GLN A 231 8.08 -7.37 14.44
CA GLN A 231 7.54 -7.52 15.79
C GLN A 231 6.45 -6.46 16.07
N LEU A 232 6.74 -5.20 15.75
CA LEU A 232 5.78 -4.09 15.90
C LEU A 232 4.53 -4.31 15.03
N GLU A 233 4.72 -4.66 13.77
CA GLU A 233 3.65 -4.94 12.81
C GLU A 233 2.73 -6.04 13.34
N ALA A 234 3.31 -7.15 13.81
CA ALA A 234 2.52 -8.27 14.29
C ALA A 234 1.79 -7.97 15.60
N GLU A 235 2.34 -7.11 16.46
CA GLU A 235 1.63 -6.58 17.63
C GLU A 235 0.41 -5.74 17.21
N LEU A 236 0.55 -4.85 16.22
CA LEU A 236 -0.53 -4.03 15.70
C LEU A 236 -1.65 -4.88 15.08
N ILE A 237 -1.30 -5.95 14.38
CA ILE A 237 -2.25 -6.86 13.73
C ILE A 237 -2.99 -7.76 14.71
N ARG A 238 -2.31 -8.25 15.77
CA ARG A 238 -2.92 -9.15 16.76
C ARG A 238 -3.69 -8.44 17.86
N SER A 239 -3.30 -7.23 18.22
CA SER A 239 -3.96 -6.48 19.30
C SER A 239 -5.35 -6.01 18.90
N THR A 240 -6.21 -5.79 19.90
CA THR A 240 -7.55 -5.26 19.67
C THR A 240 -7.51 -3.84 19.12
N ASP A 241 -8.46 -3.49 18.26
CA ASP A 241 -8.61 -2.19 17.64
C ASP A 241 -10.04 -1.68 17.79
N THR A 242 -10.19 -0.39 18.07
CA THR A 242 -11.51 0.26 18.19
C THR A 242 -12.10 0.61 16.83
N GLU A 243 -11.29 0.63 15.79
CA GLU A 243 -11.71 0.95 14.43
C GLU A 243 -11.47 -0.25 13.50
N PHE A 244 -12.48 -0.60 12.70
CA PHE A 244 -12.27 -1.53 11.58
C PHE A 244 -11.71 -0.77 10.37
N ARG A 245 -10.54 -1.21 9.90
CA ARG A 245 -9.81 -0.73 8.72
C ARG A 245 -9.09 -1.91 8.04
N PHE A 246 -8.69 -1.72 6.79
CA PHE A 246 -8.00 -2.72 5.98
C PHE A 246 -6.71 -3.22 6.64
N HIS A 247 -5.97 -2.37 7.38
CA HIS A 247 -4.81 -2.76 8.20
C HIS A 247 -5.03 -2.64 9.72
N SER A 248 -6.27 -2.59 10.21
CA SER A 248 -6.56 -2.56 11.66
C SER A 248 -6.15 -3.87 12.36
N GLY A 249 -5.99 -3.81 13.69
CA GLY A 249 -5.93 -5.00 14.54
C GLY A 249 -7.28 -5.73 14.62
N VAL A 250 -7.50 -6.55 15.65
CA VAL A 250 -8.77 -7.29 15.84
C VAL A 250 -9.86 -6.32 16.31
N PRO A 251 -10.94 -6.06 15.54
CA PRO A 251 -11.98 -5.13 15.97
C PRO A 251 -12.61 -5.59 17.29
N VAL A 252 -12.79 -4.66 18.22
CA VAL A 252 -13.60 -4.91 19.42
C VAL A 252 -15.05 -5.19 19.01
N ALA A 253 -15.68 -6.17 19.67
CA ALA A 253 -17.06 -6.54 19.45
C ALA A 253 -18.05 -5.46 19.92
#